data_AF-A0A8D1KI17-F1
#
_entry.id   AF-A0A8D1KI17-F1
#
_cell.length_a   1.000
_cell.length_b   1.000
_cell.length_c   1.000
_cell.angle_alpha   90.00
_cell.angle_beta   90.00
_cell.angle_gamma   90.00
#
_symmetry.space_group_name_H-M   'P 1'
#
loop_
_entity.id
_entity.type
_entity.pdbx_description
1 polymer ?
#
loop_
_entity_poly.entity_id
_entity_poly.type
_entity_poly.pdbx_seq_one_letter_code
_entity_poly.pdbx_strand_id
1 'polypeptide(L)'
;MAEIIQERIEDRLPELEQLERIGLFSRAEIKLIQRRRARIGYSFKKDEIENSIVHRVQGVFRRASAKWKDDVQLWLSYVVFCKKWATKAQLSKVFSAMLAIHSNKPALWIMAAKWEMEDRLSSESARQLFLRALRFHPECPKLYQEYFRMELMHAEKLRKEKQEFETAKMDVENLEYSEEILKGELARIIYKNSVSIIKGAEFHVSLLSIAQLFDFAKDLQREIYDDLQALHTDDPLTWDYVARRELEMESQPGDEPPTTKQAKVAEATRREERCCAVYEEAVKTLPTEAMWKCYLNFCMERFTKKTNSQLLREKRLERTMVAFRKAHELRLLPEVQYKQWSELLLQHNLFKEALEVAGAGTELFQDSVMMWQVKLQVLIASESPDVAMVFEEAFVRLKPQICLPLWISWAEWSEGAKSQEDTEAIFKKAVLAVMGADSVTLKDKYLDWAYRSSGYKKARAVFKSLQESRPFSVDFFRKMIQFEKEQESCKMANLREYYERALREFGSVDSDLWMDYIKEELDHPLGRPENCGQIYWRAMKMLQGEAAELFVAKHAMHQAGHL
;
A
#
# COMPACT_ATOMS: atom_id res chain seq x y z
N MET A 1 -27.92 -19.81 -30.90
CA MET A 1 -27.51 -18.78 -31.90
C MET A 1 -27.97 -17.37 -31.54
N ALA A 2 -29.10 -17.19 -30.83
CA ALA A 2 -29.50 -15.88 -30.29
C ALA A 2 -28.65 -15.44 -29.07
N GLU A 3 -28.26 -16.36 -28.18
CA GLU A 3 -27.40 -16.04 -27.02
C GLU A 3 -25.98 -15.60 -27.41
N ILE A 4 -25.37 -16.21 -28.42
CA ILE A 4 -24.03 -15.85 -28.94
C ILE A 4 -24.02 -14.46 -29.63
N ILE A 5 -25.18 -13.99 -30.10
CA ILE A 5 -25.33 -12.63 -30.67
C ILE A 5 -25.50 -11.59 -29.56
N GLN A 6 -26.12 -11.97 -28.45
CA GLN A 6 -26.38 -11.09 -27.30
C GLN A 6 -25.12 -10.88 -26.46
N GLU A 7 -24.32 -11.93 -26.27
CA GLU A 7 -23.00 -11.88 -25.64
C GLU A 7 -22.02 -10.96 -26.41
N ARG A 8 -22.08 -10.98 -27.76
CA ARG A 8 -21.31 -10.07 -28.65
C ARG A 8 -21.78 -8.61 -28.65
N ILE A 9 -22.96 -8.31 -28.12
CA ILE A 9 -23.50 -6.94 -27.97
C ILE A 9 -23.12 -6.39 -26.59
N GLU A 10 -23.10 -7.24 -25.57
CA GLU A 10 -22.67 -6.89 -24.22
C GLU A 10 -21.15 -6.64 -24.13
N ASP A 11 -20.33 -7.40 -24.87
CA ASP A 11 -18.88 -7.15 -24.99
C ASP A 11 -18.54 -5.79 -25.64
N ARG A 12 -19.50 -5.13 -26.29
CA ARG A 12 -19.34 -3.82 -26.95
C ARG A 12 -19.91 -2.64 -26.17
N LEU A 13 -20.51 -2.85 -25.01
CA LEU A 13 -20.93 -1.74 -24.12
C LEU A 13 -19.77 -0.82 -23.70
N PRO A 14 -18.56 -1.32 -23.41
CA PRO A 14 -17.39 -0.47 -23.12
C PRO A 14 -16.97 0.40 -24.31
N GLU A 15 -17.42 0.04 -25.51
CA GLU A 15 -16.98 0.65 -26.76
C GLU A 15 -17.61 2.03 -27.02
N LEU A 16 -18.73 2.33 -26.38
CA LEU A 16 -19.56 3.49 -26.70
C LEU A 16 -19.43 4.58 -25.63
N GLU A 17 -19.21 4.19 -24.38
CA GLU A 17 -18.89 5.09 -23.27
C GLU A 17 -17.55 5.81 -23.47
N GLN A 18 -16.61 5.17 -24.17
CA GLN A 18 -15.34 5.81 -24.58
C GLN A 18 -15.52 6.86 -25.67
N LEU A 19 -16.47 6.69 -26.59
CA LEU A 19 -16.75 7.67 -27.66
C LEU A 19 -17.50 8.90 -27.13
N GLU A 20 -18.31 8.71 -26.08
CA GLU A 20 -18.91 9.77 -25.27
C GLU A 20 -17.84 10.56 -24.48
N ARG A 21 -16.87 9.88 -23.85
CA ARG A 21 -15.75 10.52 -23.13
C ARG A 21 -14.81 11.36 -24.00
N ILE A 22 -14.71 11.09 -25.30
CA ILE A 22 -13.80 11.78 -26.25
C ILE A 22 -14.54 12.90 -27.02
N GLY A 23 -15.85 13.10 -26.80
CA GLY A 23 -16.62 14.25 -27.34
C GLY A 23 -16.88 14.23 -28.86
N LEU A 24 -16.71 13.08 -29.53
CA LEU A 24 -16.86 12.94 -30.99
C LEU A 24 -18.31 12.72 -31.43
N PHE A 25 -19.16 12.17 -30.57
CA PHE A 25 -20.61 11.97 -30.80
C PHE A 25 -21.36 12.10 -29.48
N SER A 26 -22.59 12.60 -29.53
CA SER A 26 -23.48 12.61 -28.37
C SER A 26 -24.03 11.20 -28.07
N ARG A 27 -24.30 10.90 -26.79
CA ARG A 27 -24.93 9.65 -26.34
C ARG A 27 -26.25 9.36 -27.07
N ALA A 28 -26.93 10.42 -27.54
CA ALA A 28 -28.17 10.34 -28.30
C ALA A 28 -27.94 9.79 -29.72
N GLU A 29 -26.92 10.27 -30.43
CA GLU A 29 -26.66 9.92 -31.84
C GLU A 29 -26.23 8.45 -31.99
N ILE A 30 -25.36 7.97 -31.10
CA ILE A 30 -24.91 6.57 -31.07
C ILE A 30 -26.09 5.63 -30.80
N LYS A 31 -26.92 5.95 -29.80
CA LYS A 31 -28.14 5.21 -29.50
C LYS A 31 -29.12 5.23 -30.67
N LEU A 32 -29.17 6.32 -31.44
CA LEU A 32 -30.05 6.46 -32.60
C LEU A 32 -29.63 5.57 -33.77
N ILE A 33 -28.32 5.48 -34.05
CA ILE A 33 -27.77 4.61 -35.10
C ILE A 33 -27.99 3.14 -34.76
N GLN A 34 -27.78 2.75 -33.50
CA GLN A 34 -28.03 1.39 -33.01
C GLN A 34 -29.51 1.03 -33.04
N ARG A 35 -30.37 1.91 -32.52
CA ARG A 35 -31.83 1.72 -32.54
C ARG A 35 -32.39 1.66 -33.96
N ARG A 36 -31.84 2.42 -34.92
CA ARG A 36 -32.23 2.33 -36.33
C ARG A 36 -31.81 0.99 -36.95
N ARG A 37 -30.59 0.51 -36.69
CA ARG A 37 -30.11 -0.76 -37.26
C ARG A 37 -30.81 -1.99 -36.67
N ALA A 38 -31.04 -2.01 -35.36
CA ALA A 38 -31.78 -3.08 -34.69
C ALA A 38 -33.25 -3.14 -35.15
N ARG A 39 -33.86 -1.98 -35.46
CA ARG A 39 -35.25 -1.89 -35.93
C ARG A 39 -35.42 -2.28 -37.40
N ILE A 40 -34.44 -2.00 -38.25
CA ILE A 40 -34.54 -2.21 -39.71
C ILE A 40 -33.95 -3.58 -40.11
N GLY A 41 -33.26 -4.29 -39.21
CA GLY A 41 -32.65 -5.60 -39.50
C GLY A 41 -31.58 -5.54 -40.60
N TYR A 42 -31.00 -4.37 -40.83
CA TYR A 42 -30.17 -4.07 -42.00
C TYR A 42 -28.70 -4.02 -41.62
N SER A 43 -27.97 -5.08 -41.98
CA SER A 43 -26.52 -5.24 -41.80
C SER A 43 -25.72 -5.00 -43.08
N PHE A 44 -26.39 -4.68 -44.19
CA PHE A 44 -25.75 -4.42 -45.48
C PHE A 44 -24.83 -3.20 -45.41
N LYS A 45 -23.59 -3.34 -45.89
CA LYS A 45 -22.54 -2.30 -45.88
C LYS A 45 -22.16 -1.77 -44.49
N LYS A 46 -22.45 -2.52 -43.42
CA LYS A 46 -22.07 -2.16 -42.05
C LYS A 46 -20.58 -1.84 -41.94
N ASP A 47 -19.74 -2.70 -42.51
CA ASP A 47 -18.29 -2.52 -42.52
C ASP A 47 -17.86 -1.32 -43.37
N GLU A 48 -18.50 -1.03 -44.50
CA GLU A 48 -18.18 0.14 -45.33
C GLU A 48 -18.47 1.47 -44.60
N ILE A 49 -19.59 1.53 -43.88
CA ILE A 49 -19.99 2.73 -43.13
C ILE A 49 -19.14 2.89 -41.86
N GLU A 50 -18.91 1.81 -41.11
CA GLU A 50 -18.09 1.83 -39.91
C GLU A 50 -16.62 2.13 -40.25
N ASN A 51 -16.06 1.51 -41.30
CA ASN A 51 -14.71 1.81 -41.78
C ASN A 51 -14.55 3.27 -42.22
N SER A 52 -15.57 3.86 -42.86
CA SER A 52 -15.55 5.29 -43.24
C SER A 52 -15.50 6.20 -42.00
N ILE A 53 -16.28 5.89 -40.96
CA ILE A 53 -16.25 6.62 -39.69
C ILE A 53 -14.89 6.44 -38.99
N VAL A 54 -14.38 5.20 -38.93
CA VAL A 54 -13.06 4.90 -38.35
C VAL A 54 -11.96 5.67 -39.07
N HIS A 55 -11.95 5.71 -40.40
CA HIS A 55 -10.99 6.49 -41.17
C HIS A 55 -11.09 7.99 -40.91
N ARG A 56 -12.30 8.54 -40.75
CA ARG A 56 -12.49 9.96 -40.39
C ARG A 56 -11.92 10.26 -39.01
N VAL A 57 -12.20 9.41 -38.02
CA VAL A 57 -11.67 9.55 -36.65
C VAL A 57 -10.15 9.37 -36.62
N GLN A 58 -9.59 8.40 -37.35
CA GLN A 58 -8.14 8.27 -37.54
C GLN A 58 -7.53 9.54 -38.16
N GLY A 59 -8.23 10.17 -39.11
CA GLY A 59 -7.82 11.44 -39.69
C GLY A 59 -7.79 12.59 -38.67
N VAL A 60 -8.76 12.63 -37.74
CA VAL A 60 -8.77 13.58 -36.62
C VAL A 60 -7.58 13.33 -35.69
N PHE A 61 -7.38 12.09 -35.25
CA PHE A 61 -6.24 11.72 -34.40
C PHE A 61 -4.91 12.04 -35.06
N ARG A 62 -4.75 11.77 -36.37
CA ARG A 62 -3.52 12.10 -37.12
C ARG A 62 -3.25 13.60 -37.16
N ARG A 63 -4.28 14.44 -37.35
CA ARG A 63 -4.13 15.90 -37.31
C ARG A 63 -3.81 16.38 -35.90
N ALA A 64 -4.46 15.81 -34.90
CA ALA A 64 -4.22 16.14 -33.50
C ALA A 64 -2.78 15.77 -33.09
N SER A 65 -2.33 14.55 -33.37
CA SER A 65 -0.99 14.09 -33.03
C SER A 65 0.13 14.79 -33.82
N ALA A 66 -0.17 15.30 -35.02
CA ALA A 66 0.74 16.16 -35.77
C ALA A 66 0.88 17.58 -35.17
N LYS A 67 -0.19 18.10 -34.55
CA LYS A 67 -0.22 19.44 -33.94
C LYS A 67 0.32 19.44 -32.51
N TRP A 68 -0.07 18.46 -31.70
CA TRP A 68 0.33 18.29 -30.30
C TRP A 68 1.23 17.06 -30.15
N LYS A 69 2.46 17.17 -30.68
CA LYS A 69 3.41 16.06 -30.75
C LYS A 69 3.86 15.57 -29.37
N ASP A 70 3.92 16.47 -28.38
CA ASP A 70 4.45 16.18 -27.04
C ASP A 70 3.43 15.50 -26.11
N ASP A 71 2.13 15.52 -26.45
CA ASP A 71 1.07 14.97 -25.61
C ASP A 71 0.99 13.44 -25.74
N VAL A 72 1.63 12.74 -24.81
CA VAL A 72 1.60 11.27 -24.74
C VAL A 72 0.19 10.73 -24.49
N GLN A 73 -0.67 11.43 -23.75
CA GLN A 73 -2.03 10.93 -23.47
C GLN A 73 -2.89 10.90 -24.75
N LEU A 74 -2.68 11.86 -25.64
CA LEU A 74 -3.30 11.86 -26.96
C LEU A 74 -2.86 10.65 -27.80
N TRP A 75 -1.56 10.35 -27.82
CA TRP A 75 -1.03 9.17 -28.51
C TRP A 75 -1.56 7.86 -27.93
N LEU A 76 -1.62 7.74 -26.60
CA LEU A 76 -2.19 6.56 -25.92
C LEU A 76 -3.68 6.39 -26.25
N SER A 77 -4.44 7.48 -26.25
CA SER A 77 -5.86 7.47 -26.67
C SER A 77 -6.00 7.00 -28.13
N TYR A 78 -5.08 7.40 -29.00
CA TYR A 78 -5.07 6.94 -30.39
C TYR A 78 -4.73 5.45 -30.52
N VAL A 79 -3.76 4.95 -29.74
CA VAL A 79 -3.40 3.53 -29.65
C VAL A 79 -4.59 2.68 -29.19
N VAL A 80 -5.28 3.09 -28.11
CA VAL A 80 -6.48 2.39 -27.60
C VAL A 80 -7.58 2.34 -28.66
N PHE A 81 -7.82 3.45 -29.36
CA PHE A 81 -8.77 3.49 -30.46
C PHE A 81 -8.38 2.52 -31.58
N CYS A 82 -7.13 2.51 -32.00
CA CYS A 82 -6.65 1.62 -33.06
C CYS A 82 -6.72 0.13 -32.69
N LYS A 83 -6.46 -0.22 -31.42
CA LYS A 83 -6.58 -1.60 -30.91
C LYS A 83 -8.03 -2.10 -30.96
N LYS A 84 -8.96 -1.26 -30.50
CA LYS A 84 -10.40 -1.53 -30.47
C LYS A 84 -11.01 -1.80 -31.84
N TRP A 85 -10.58 -1.07 -32.86
CA TRP A 85 -11.06 -1.26 -34.24
C TRP A 85 -10.22 -2.26 -35.05
N ALA A 86 -9.33 -3.02 -34.39
CA ALA A 86 -8.47 -4.04 -35.00
C ALA A 86 -7.65 -3.56 -36.22
N THR A 87 -7.32 -2.26 -36.27
CA THR A 87 -6.60 -1.65 -37.40
C THR A 87 -5.08 -1.86 -37.28
N LYS A 88 -4.64 -3.13 -37.34
CA LYS A 88 -3.25 -3.55 -37.05
C LYS A 88 -2.20 -2.76 -37.84
N ALA A 89 -2.36 -2.62 -39.16
CA ALA A 89 -1.41 -1.90 -40.00
C ALA A 89 -1.29 -0.41 -39.68
N GLN A 90 -2.39 0.23 -39.25
CA GLN A 90 -2.37 1.63 -38.83
C GLN A 90 -1.72 1.76 -37.46
N LEU A 91 -1.95 0.81 -36.55
CA LEU A 91 -1.39 0.82 -35.22
C LEU A 91 0.15 0.71 -35.23
N SER A 92 0.75 -0.16 -36.04
CA SER A 92 2.23 -0.20 -36.22
C SER A 92 2.79 1.15 -36.67
N LYS A 93 2.07 1.86 -37.56
CA LYS A 93 2.47 3.22 -38.03
C LYS A 93 2.36 4.25 -36.90
N VAL A 94 1.33 4.15 -36.07
CA VAL A 94 1.14 5.02 -34.90
C VAL A 94 2.25 4.79 -33.88
N PHE A 95 2.58 3.54 -33.57
CA PHE A 95 3.71 3.21 -32.69
C PHE A 95 5.03 3.73 -33.25
N SER A 96 5.30 3.53 -34.55
CA SER A 96 6.52 4.02 -35.19
C SER A 96 6.64 5.55 -35.12
N ALA A 97 5.55 6.28 -35.35
CA ALA A 97 5.51 7.74 -35.26
C ALA A 97 5.64 8.23 -33.81
N MET A 98 4.96 7.58 -32.87
CA MET A 98 5.01 7.89 -31.45
C MET A 98 6.43 7.69 -30.89
N LEU A 99 7.08 6.57 -31.22
CA LEU A 99 8.43 6.23 -30.74
C LEU A 99 9.52 7.09 -31.38
N ALA A 100 9.28 7.65 -32.58
CA ALA A 100 10.20 8.59 -33.20
C ALA A 100 10.25 9.94 -32.44
N ILE A 101 9.14 10.34 -31.81
CA ILE A 101 9.02 11.60 -31.06
C ILE A 101 9.35 11.36 -29.57
N HIS A 102 8.83 10.28 -28.98
CA HIS A 102 8.97 9.94 -27.57
C HIS A 102 9.96 8.81 -27.33
N SER A 103 11.12 8.87 -27.99
CA SER A 103 12.16 7.85 -27.85
C SER A 103 12.71 7.76 -26.42
N ASN A 104 12.60 8.83 -25.62
CA ASN A 104 13.10 8.94 -24.25
C ASN A 104 12.29 8.18 -23.18
N LYS A 105 11.18 7.53 -23.53
CA LYS A 105 10.31 6.82 -22.57
C LYS A 105 10.34 5.30 -22.79
N PRO A 106 11.09 4.51 -21.98
CA PRO A 106 11.20 3.05 -22.13
C PRO A 106 9.85 2.31 -22.11
N ALA A 107 8.88 2.80 -21.32
CA ALA A 107 7.56 2.19 -21.20
C ALA A 107 6.79 2.14 -22.54
N LEU A 108 6.97 3.14 -23.40
CA LEU A 108 6.33 3.19 -24.71
C LEU A 108 6.92 2.15 -25.67
N TRP A 109 8.23 1.90 -25.59
CA TRP A 109 8.90 0.84 -26.35
C TRP A 109 8.41 -0.55 -25.94
N ILE A 110 8.32 -0.80 -24.63
CA ILE A 110 7.78 -2.05 -24.08
C ILE A 110 6.33 -2.26 -24.55
N MET A 111 5.49 -1.23 -24.51
CA MET A 111 4.10 -1.29 -24.98
C MET A 111 4.01 -1.66 -26.47
N ALA A 112 4.82 -1.03 -27.32
CA ALA A 112 4.83 -1.30 -28.75
C ALA A 112 5.29 -2.74 -29.04
N ALA A 113 6.34 -3.21 -28.34
CA ALA A 113 6.88 -4.56 -28.53
C ALA A 113 5.92 -5.66 -28.04
N LYS A 114 5.25 -5.46 -26.88
CA LYS A 114 4.20 -6.37 -26.39
C LYS A 114 3.06 -6.49 -27.39
N TRP A 115 2.63 -5.37 -27.95
CA TRP A 115 1.56 -5.36 -28.95
C TRP A 115 1.94 -6.11 -30.24
N GLU A 116 3.13 -5.87 -30.81
CA GLU A 116 3.59 -6.60 -32.01
C GLU A 116 3.69 -8.12 -31.78
N MET A 117 4.01 -8.54 -30.54
CA MET A 117 4.05 -9.95 -30.18
C MET A 117 2.65 -10.56 -30.01
N GLU A 118 1.79 -9.96 -29.19
CA GLU A 118 0.48 -10.52 -28.80
C GLU A 118 -0.53 -10.46 -29.95
N ASP A 119 -0.64 -9.32 -30.64
CA ASP A 119 -1.70 -9.06 -31.60
C ASP A 119 -1.29 -9.37 -33.05
N ARG A 120 0.00 -9.27 -33.38
CA ARG A 120 0.53 -9.48 -34.74
C ARG A 120 1.34 -10.78 -34.88
N LEU A 121 1.67 -11.45 -33.77
CA LEU A 121 2.46 -12.68 -33.74
C LEU A 121 3.84 -12.55 -34.42
N SER A 122 4.39 -11.33 -34.49
CA SER A 122 5.69 -11.07 -35.13
C SER A 122 6.78 -10.89 -34.09
N SER A 123 7.51 -11.98 -33.79
CA SER A 123 8.65 -11.96 -32.86
C SER A 123 9.81 -11.13 -33.39
N GLU A 124 10.03 -11.12 -34.71
CA GLU A 124 11.09 -10.32 -35.33
C GLU A 124 10.86 -8.81 -35.20
N SER A 125 9.62 -8.34 -35.43
CA SER A 125 9.27 -6.93 -35.27
C SER A 125 9.43 -6.48 -33.82
N ALA A 126 8.98 -7.31 -32.86
CA ALA A 126 9.16 -7.05 -31.44
C ALA A 126 10.66 -6.99 -31.05
N ARG A 127 11.48 -7.91 -31.56
CA ARG A 127 12.94 -7.93 -31.35
C ARG A 127 13.61 -6.66 -31.87
N GLN A 128 13.27 -6.22 -33.09
CA GLN A 128 13.80 -4.98 -33.66
C GLN A 128 13.42 -3.75 -32.81
N LEU A 129 12.21 -3.71 -32.26
CA LEU A 129 11.78 -2.65 -31.35
C LEU A 129 12.58 -2.64 -30.05
N PHE A 130 12.81 -3.81 -29.44
CA PHE A 130 13.65 -3.92 -28.23
C PHE A 130 15.11 -3.53 -28.51
N LEU A 131 15.73 -4.03 -29.59
CA LEU A 131 17.09 -3.66 -29.96
C LEU A 131 17.23 -2.16 -30.23
N ARG A 132 16.23 -1.54 -30.87
CA ARG A 132 16.21 -0.09 -31.07
C ARG A 132 16.03 0.65 -29.74
N ALA A 133 15.19 0.16 -28.84
CA ALA A 133 14.99 0.74 -27.52
C ALA A 133 16.26 0.69 -26.67
N LEU A 134 17.02 -0.41 -26.74
CA LEU A 134 18.28 -0.59 -26.02
C LEU A 134 19.38 0.36 -26.49
N ARG A 135 19.33 0.85 -27.74
CA ARG A 135 20.23 1.91 -28.21
C ARG A 135 19.96 3.25 -27.53
N PHE A 136 18.72 3.53 -27.15
CA PHE A 136 18.34 4.76 -26.45
C PHE A 136 18.43 4.62 -24.92
N HIS A 137 18.18 3.43 -24.39
CA HIS A 137 18.10 3.14 -22.96
C HIS A 137 18.91 1.89 -22.58
N PRO A 138 20.25 1.93 -22.70
CA PRO A 138 21.11 0.77 -22.46
C PRO A 138 21.17 0.34 -21.00
N GLU A 139 20.81 1.19 -20.05
CA GLU A 139 20.88 0.88 -18.61
C GLU A 139 19.51 0.55 -17.99
N CYS A 140 18.43 0.49 -18.78
CA CYS A 140 17.08 0.32 -18.24
C CYS A 140 16.77 -1.16 -17.90
N PRO A 141 16.64 -1.56 -16.63
CA PRO A 141 16.46 -2.97 -16.26
C PRO A 141 15.14 -3.56 -16.76
N LYS A 142 14.07 -2.77 -16.70
CA LYS A 142 12.73 -3.18 -17.17
C LYS A 142 12.72 -3.55 -18.65
N LEU A 143 13.54 -2.89 -19.46
CA LEU A 143 13.60 -3.15 -20.89
C LEU A 143 14.25 -4.52 -21.17
N TYR A 144 15.32 -4.87 -20.45
CA TYR A 144 15.93 -6.20 -20.52
C TYR A 144 15.02 -7.29 -19.96
N GLN A 145 14.32 -7.05 -18.85
CA GLN A 145 13.36 -8.01 -18.29
C GLN A 145 12.27 -8.38 -19.31
N GLU A 146 11.67 -7.37 -19.95
CA GLU A 146 10.60 -7.59 -20.92
C GLU A 146 11.13 -8.19 -22.23
N TYR A 147 12.35 -7.83 -22.64
CA TYR A 147 12.99 -8.43 -23.81
C TYR A 147 13.34 -9.91 -23.56
N PHE A 148 13.91 -10.22 -22.41
CA PHE A 148 14.20 -11.59 -21.96
C PHE A 148 12.93 -12.43 -21.89
N ARG A 149 11.86 -11.90 -21.27
CA ARG A 149 10.55 -12.55 -21.21
C ARG A 149 9.98 -12.82 -22.60
N MET A 150 10.10 -11.87 -23.51
CA MET A 150 9.63 -12.00 -24.90
C MET A 150 10.32 -13.17 -25.62
N GLU A 151 11.64 -13.28 -25.54
CA GLU A 151 12.37 -14.37 -26.20
C GLU A 151 12.02 -15.75 -25.60
N LEU A 152 11.81 -15.84 -24.28
CA LEU A 152 11.37 -17.08 -23.65
C LEU A 152 9.95 -17.47 -24.07
N MET A 153 9.02 -16.52 -24.13
CA MET A 153 7.66 -16.75 -24.63
C MET A 153 7.67 -17.19 -26.10
N HIS A 154 8.55 -16.62 -26.92
CA HIS A 154 8.72 -17.03 -28.31
C HIS A 154 9.25 -18.46 -28.43
N ALA A 155 10.26 -18.83 -27.64
CA ALA A 155 10.78 -20.20 -27.60
C ALA A 155 9.72 -21.21 -27.12
N GLU A 156 8.90 -20.84 -26.13
CA GLU A 156 7.78 -21.66 -25.67
C GLU A 156 6.74 -21.88 -26.78
N LYS A 157 6.40 -20.81 -27.52
CA LYS A 157 5.46 -20.88 -28.63
C LYS A 157 5.95 -21.86 -29.70
N LEU A 158 7.22 -21.74 -30.13
CA LEU A 158 7.81 -22.63 -31.13
C LEU A 158 7.85 -24.09 -30.66
N ARG A 159 8.06 -24.34 -29.36
CA ARG A 159 7.99 -25.69 -28.79
C ARG A 159 6.59 -26.28 -28.85
N LYS A 160 5.56 -25.50 -28.51
CA LYS A 160 4.16 -25.94 -28.60
C LYS A 160 3.77 -26.25 -30.04
N GLU A 161 4.14 -25.37 -30.97
CA GLU A 161 3.96 -25.60 -32.41
C GLU A 161 4.64 -26.92 -32.84
N LYS A 162 5.90 -27.16 -32.46
CA LYS A 162 6.62 -28.41 -32.77
C LYS A 162 5.92 -29.65 -32.18
N GLN A 163 5.49 -29.60 -30.92
CA GLN A 163 4.77 -30.71 -30.27
C GLN A 163 3.45 -31.01 -30.97
N GLU A 164 2.69 -29.97 -31.34
CA GLU A 164 1.44 -30.11 -32.09
C GLU A 164 1.69 -30.78 -33.45
N PHE A 165 2.73 -30.37 -34.19
CA PHE A 165 3.11 -31.00 -35.45
C PHE A 165 3.52 -32.47 -35.30
N GLU A 166 4.30 -32.81 -34.27
CA GLU A 166 4.69 -34.20 -33.97
C GLU A 166 3.48 -35.07 -33.63
N THR A 167 2.52 -34.54 -32.85
CA THR A 167 1.28 -35.27 -32.52
C THR A 167 0.36 -35.46 -33.73
N ALA A 168 0.39 -34.54 -34.70
CA ALA A 168 -0.43 -34.59 -35.90
C ALA A 168 0.09 -35.56 -36.98
N LYS A 169 1.28 -36.17 -36.81
CA LYS A 169 1.92 -37.11 -37.77
C LYS A 169 1.92 -36.59 -39.22
N MET A 170 2.11 -35.29 -39.42
CA MET A 170 2.29 -34.73 -40.76
C MET A 170 3.77 -34.83 -41.13
N ASP A 171 4.10 -35.65 -42.13
CA ASP A 171 5.42 -35.65 -42.74
C ASP A 171 5.60 -34.34 -43.51
N VAL A 172 6.22 -33.37 -42.87
CA VAL A 172 6.72 -32.16 -43.53
C VAL A 172 8.24 -32.19 -43.45
N GLU A 173 8.87 -32.52 -44.58
CA GLU A 173 10.27 -32.21 -44.82
C GLU A 173 10.46 -30.69 -44.63
N ASN A 174 11.29 -30.29 -43.65
CA ASN A 174 11.80 -28.92 -43.42
C ASN A 174 11.00 -27.95 -42.52
N LEU A 175 10.68 -28.34 -41.28
CA LEU A 175 10.54 -27.38 -40.17
C LEU A 175 11.48 -27.76 -39.01
N GLU A 176 12.78 -27.88 -39.31
CA GLU A 176 13.80 -27.89 -38.26
C GLU A 176 13.98 -26.47 -37.73
N TYR A 177 13.16 -26.08 -36.75
CA TYR A 177 13.54 -24.97 -35.89
C TYR A 177 14.85 -25.34 -35.18
N SER A 178 15.87 -24.48 -35.28
CA SER A 178 17.15 -24.72 -34.61
C SER A 178 16.91 -25.02 -33.13
N GLU A 179 17.48 -26.14 -32.65
CA GLU A 179 17.39 -26.53 -31.23
C GLU A 179 17.87 -25.43 -30.29
N GLU A 180 18.77 -24.56 -30.74
CA GLU A 180 19.30 -23.43 -29.97
C GLU A 180 18.22 -22.39 -29.67
N ILE A 181 17.33 -22.13 -30.63
CA ILE A 181 16.18 -21.24 -30.43
C ILE A 181 15.20 -21.89 -29.46
N LEU A 182 14.96 -23.19 -29.60
CA LEU A 182 14.09 -23.95 -28.71
C LEU A 182 14.66 -24.04 -27.28
N LYS A 183 15.99 -24.06 -27.10
CA LYS A 183 16.65 -24.00 -25.79
C LYS A 183 16.66 -22.60 -25.17
N GLY A 184 16.25 -21.57 -25.93
CA GLY A 184 16.21 -20.19 -25.45
C GLY A 184 17.59 -19.51 -25.48
N GLU A 185 18.49 -19.89 -26.38
CA GLU A 185 19.85 -19.33 -26.46
C GLU A 185 19.84 -17.81 -26.67
N LEU A 186 18.86 -17.26 -27.38
CA LEU A 186 18.68 -15.81 -27.50
C LEU A 186 18.40 -15.15 -26.15
N ALA A 187 17.61 -15.78 -25.27
CA ALA A 187 17.39 -15.29 -23.92
C ALA A 187 18.67 -15.36 -23.09
N ARG A 188 19.49 -16.40 -23.26
CA ARG A 188 20.82 -16.52 -22.65
C ARG A 188 21.79 -15.42 -23.11
N ILE A 189 21.80 -15.09 -24.40
CA ILE A 189 22.61 -13.97 -24.94
C ILE A 189 22.16 -12.64 -24.33
N ILE A 190 20.85 -12.39 -24.25
CA ILE A 190 20.31 -11.19 -23.62
C ILE A 190 20.71 -11.13 -22.16
N TYR A 191 20.65 -12.25 -21.44
CA TYR A 191 21.07 -12.36 -20.06
C TYR A 191 22.54 -11.94 -19.90
N LYS A 192 23.47 -12.56 -20.63
CA LYS A 192 24.91 -12.22 -20.56
C LYS A 192 25.20 -10.76 -20.87
N ASN A 193 24.55 -10.21 -21.91
CA ASN A 193 24.68 -8.80 -22.26
C ASN A 193 24.13 -7.90 -21.14
N SER A 194 23.01 -8.26 -20.54
CA SER A 194 22.36 -7.47 -19.49
C SER A 194 23.14 -7.46 -18.18
N VAL A 195 23.77 -8.58 -17.79
CA VAL A 195 24.62 -8.69 -16.59
C VAL A 195 25.91 -7.90 -16.73
N SER A 196 26.46 -7.80 -17.94
CA SER A 196 27.66 -6.99 -18.18
C SER A 196 27.42 -5.48 -17.96
N ILE A 197 26.18 -5.02 -18.14
CA ILE A 197 25.80 -3.61 -18.07
C ILE A 197 25.15 -3.29 -16.71
N ILE A 198 24.16 -4.07 -16.28
CA ILE A 198 23.40 -3.84 -15.06
C ILE A 198 23.94 -4.75 -13.95
N LYS A 199 24.66 -4.14 -13.02
CA LYS A 199 25.18 -4.82 -11.84
C LYS A 199 24.17 -4.70 -10.69
N GLY A 200 23.68 -5.84 -10.20
CA GLY A 200 22.83 -5.91 -9.02
C GLY A 200 22.14 -7.27 -8.87
N ALA A 201 22.03 -7.76 -7.62
CA ALA A 201 21.39 -9.04 -7.33
C ALA A 201 19.88 -9.00 -7.61
N GLU A 202 19.20 -7.87 -7.32
CA GLU A 202 17.77 -7.68 -7.61
C GLU A 202 17.42 -7.99 -9.07
N PHE A 203 18.29 -7.56 -9.99
CA PHE A 203 18.10 -7.78 -11.42
C PHE A 203 18.25 -9.25 -11.79
N HIS A 204 19.26 -9.95 -11.25
CA HIS A 204 19.44 -11.40 -11.43
C HIS A 204 18.23 -12.19 -10.90
N VAL A 205 17.77 -11.84 -9.69
CA VAL A 205 16.56 -12.44 -9.08
C VAL A 205 15.34 -12.21 -9.97
N SER A 206 15.17 -11.00 -10.51
CA SER A 206 14.04 -10.71 -11.41
C SER A 206 14.05 -11.55 -12.71
N LEU A 207 15.23 -11.77 -13.30
CA LEU A 207 15.37 -12.61 -14.50
C LEU A 207 15.16 -14.08 -14.18
N LEU A 208 15.62 -14.53 -13.00
CA LEU A 208 15.40 -15.89 -12.53
C LEU A 208 13.91 -16.16 -12.29
N SER A 209 13.19 -15.23 -11.66
CA SER A 209 11.73 -15.33 -11.50
C SER A 209 10.99 -15.39 -12.84
N ILE A 210 11.48 -14.68 -13.87
CA ILE A 210 10.92 -14.79 -15.23
C ILE A 210 11.23 -16.17 -15.82
N ALA A 211 12.46 -16.65 -15.70
CA ALA A 211 12.87 -17.96 -16.22
C ALA A 211 12.13 -19.12 -15.54
N GLN A 212 11.78 -19.00 -14.26
CA GLN A 212 10.98 -19.97 -13.50
C GLN A 212 9.57 -20.18 -14.05
N LEU A 213 9.02 -19.21 -14.81
CA LEU A 213 7.72 -19.38 -15.47
C LEU A 213 7.75 -20.39 -16.63
N PHE A 214 8.94 -20.83 -17.05
CA PHE A 214 9.13 -21.68 -18.22
C PHE A 214 9.85 -22.99 -17.84
N ASP A 215 9.13 -24.11 -17.88
CA ASP A 215 9.64 -25.43 -17.48
C ASP A 215 10.87 -25.90 -18.28
N PHE A 216 11.01 -25.42 -19.51
CA PHE A 216 12.13 -25.79 -20.36
C PHE A 216 13.42 -25.04 -20.07
N ALA A 217 13.35 -23.92 -19.34
CA ALA A 217 14.48 -23.04 -19.12
C ALA A 217 15.33 -23.46 -17.91
N LYS A 218 15.26 -24.72 -17.44
CA LYS A 218 15.96 -25.20 -16.23
C LYS A 218 17.48 -25.02 -16.30
N ASP A 219 18.08 -25.23 -17.47
CA ASP A 219 19.53 -25.03 -17.64
C ASP A 219 19.91 -23.55 -17.50
N LEU A 220 19.09 -22.66 -18.07
CA LEU A 220 19.25 -21.22 -17.93
C LEU A 220 18.98 -20.74 -16.50
N GLN A 221 17.99 -21.30 -15.81
CA GLN A 221 17.73 -21.04 -14.40
C GLN A 221 18.93 -21.43 -13.52
N ARG A 222 19.60 -22.55 -13.83
CA ARG A 222 20.80 -22.99 -13.11
C ARG A 222 21.96 -22.02 -13.36
N GLU A 223 22.21 -21.65 -14.62
CA GLU A 223 23.25 -20.68 -14.98
C GLU A 223 23.05 -19.33 -14.29
N ILE A 224 21.83 -18.75 -14.34
CA ILE A 224 21.53 -17.47 -13.67
C ILE A 224 21.73 -17.56 -12.16
N TYR A 225 21.43 -18.73 -11.56
CA TYR A 225 21.59 -18.93 -10.13
C TYR A 225 23.06 -19.08 -9.72
N ASP A 226 23.84 -19.86 -10.47
CA ASP A 226 25.27 -20.03 -10.23
C ASP A 226 25.99 -18.68 -10.36
N ASP A 227 25.61 -17.87 -11.37
CA ASP A 227 26.10 -16.51 -11.57
C ASP A 227 25.66 -15.57 -10.43
N LEU A 228 24.42 -15.68 -9.94
CA LEU A 228 23.94 -14.91 -8.78
C LEU A 228 24.80 -15.20 -7.54
N GLN A 229 25.08 -16.48 -7.27
CA GLN A 229 25.90 -16.89 -6.13
C GLN A 229 27.37 -16.48 -6.30
N ALA A 230 27.93 -16.55 -7.50
CA ALA A 230 29.33 -16.23 -7.75
C ALA A 230 29.61 -14.72 -7.76
N LEU A 231 28.68 -13.92 -8.29
CA LEU A 231 28.89 -12.49 -8.54
C LEU A 231 28.41 -11.59 -7.39
N HIS A 232 27.45 -12.04 -6.57
CA HIS A 232 26.80 -11.23 -5.54
C HIS A 232 26.83 -11.89 -4.16
N THR A 233 27.97 -12.48 -3.76
CA THR A 233 28.19 -13.05 -2.42
C THR A 233 28.07 -12.02 -1.30
N ASP A 234 28.25 -10.75 -1.63
CA ASP A 234 28.30 -9.64 -0.67
C ASP A 234 26.92 -9.00 -0.45
N ASP A 235 25.90 -9.41 -1.22
CA ASP A 235 24.55 -8.85 -1.18
C ASP A 235 23.62 -9.70 -0.27
N PRO A 236 23.05 -9.12 0.81
CA PRO A 236 22.04 -9.78 1.65
C PRO A 236 20.84 -10.36 0.89
N LEU A 237 20.46 -9.74 -0.25
CA LEU A 237 19.32 -10.20 -1.05
C LEU A 237 19.61 -11.53 -1.76
N THR A 238 20.86 -11.74 -2.19
CA THR A 238 21.29 -13.02 -2.77
C THR A 238 21.12 -14.15 -1.77
N TRP A 239 21.57 -13.94 -0.53
CA TRP A 239 21.46 -14.93 0.53
C TRP A 239 20.01 -15.20 0.95
N ASP A 240 19.16 -14.16 1.03
CA ASP A 240 17.72 -14.32 1.28
C ASP A 240 17.06 -15.17 0.17
N TYR A 241 17.40 -14.91 -1.09
CA TYR A 241 16.88 -15.68 -2.22
C TYR A 241 17.34 -17.14 -2.20
N VAL A 242 18.64 -17.38 -2.01
CA VAL A 242 19.22 -18.74 -1.90
C VAL A 242 18.56 -19.52 -0.76
N ALA A 243 18.40 -18.89 0.41
CA ALA A 243 17.76 -19.53 1.56
C ALA A 243 16.27 -19.83 1.30
N ARG A 244 15.52 -18.91 0.67
CA ARG A 244 14.10 -19.13 0.34
C ARG A 244 13.92 -20.24 -0.70
N ARG A 245 14.83 -20.36 -1.67
CA ARG A 245 14.80 -21.44 -2.67
C ARG A 245 14.92 -22.83 -2.04
N GLU A 246 15.73 -23.00 -1.00
CA GLU A 246 15.87 -24.27 -0.26
C GLU A 246 14.56 -24.75 0.40
N LEU A 247 13.60 -23.83 0.63
CA LEU A 247 12.26 -24.20 1.10
C LEU A 247 11.35 -24.71 0.00
N GLU A 248 11.56 -24.23 -1.22
CA GLU A 248 10.75 -24.54 -2.41
C GLU A 248 11.27 -25.79 -3.13
N MET A 249 12.55 -26.15 -2.94
CA MET A 249 13.10 -27.40 -3.46
C MET A 249 12.32 -28.60 -2.92
N GLU A 250 11.61 -29.27 -3.83
CA GLU A 250 11.02 -30.57 -3.58
C GLU A 250 12.12 -31.59 -3.30
N SER A 251 11.82 -32.53 -2.41
CA SER A 251 12.66 -33.72 -2.19
C SER A 251 12.89 -34.44 -3.53
N GLN A 252 14.02 -35.11 -3.69
CA GLN A 252 14.41 -35.74 -4.94
C GLN A 252 13.29 -36.62 -5.54
N PRO A 253 13.22 -36.78 -6.88
CA PRO A 253 12.27 -37.68 -7.53
C PRO A 253 12.61 -39.12 -7.15
N GLY A 254 11.99 -39.60 -6.06
CA GLY A 254 12.32 -40.87 -5.42
C GLY A 254 11.89 -40.96 -3.96
N ASP A 255 11.70 -39.82 -3.28
CA ASP A 255 11.10 -39.80 -1.94
C ASP A 255 9.57 -39.97 -2.07
N GLU A 256 9.02 -41.04 -1.48
CA GLU A 256 7.56 -41.22 -1.41
C GLU A 256 6.91 -39.96 -0.80
N PRO A 257 5.83 -39.42 -1.40
CA PRO A 257 5.14 -38.28 -0.84
C PRO A 257 4.69 -38.64 0.59
N PRO A 258 5.00 -37.81 1.60
CA PRO A 258 4.76 -38.17 2.99
C PRO A 258 3.27 -38.47 3.22
N THR A 259 2.97 -39.76 3.40
CA THR A 259 1.60 -40.29 3.52
C THR A 259 0.96 -39.93 4.85
N THR A 260 1.76 -39.61 5.88
CA THR A 260 1.31 -39.27 7.24
C THR A 260 1.45 -37.78 7.56
N LYS A 261 0.51 -37.22 8.35
CA LYS A 261 0.57 -35.81 8.82
C LYS A 261 1.88 -35.49 9.58
N GLN A 262 2.45 -36.46 10.29
CA GLN A 262 3.74 -36.31 10.99
C GLN A 262 4.93 -36.27 10.04
N ALA A 263 4.91 -37.04 8.95
CA ALA A 263 5.96 -37.02 7.92
C ALA A 263 5.97 -35.68 7.15
N LYS A 264 4.80 -35.07 6.90
CA LYS A 264 4.68 -33.71 6.34
C LYS A 264 5.26 -32.64 7.27
N VAL A 265 5.06 -32.80 8.58
CA VAL A 265 5.62 -31.91 9.61
C VAL A 265 7.13 -32.07 9.71
N ALA A 266 7.65 -33.30 9.68
CA ALA A 266 9.08 -33.57 9.70
C ALA A 266 9.79 -33.01 8.46
N GLU A 267 9.22 -33.20 7.26
CA GLU A 267 9.79 -32.66 6.02
C GLU A 267 9.77 -31.12 5.99
N ALA A 268 8.69 -30.50 6.48
CA ALA A 268 8.66 -29.04 6.66
C ALA A 268 9.70 -28.55 7.66
N THR A 269 9.95 -29.29 8.74
CA THR A 269 11.00 -28.98 9.74
C THR A 269 12.38 -29.03 9.08
N ARG A 270 12.65 -30.10 8.31
CA ARG A 270 13.93 -30.33 7.63
C ARG A 270 14.22 -29.25 6.58
N ARG A 271 13.20 -28.82 5.83
CA ARG A 271 13.30 -27.69 4.90
C ARG A 271 13.63 -26.39 5.61
N GLU A 272 12.93 -26.10 6.72
CA GLU A 272 13.23 -24.92 7.54
C GLU A 272 14.64 -24.96 8.14
N GLU A 273 15.14 -26.15 8.51
CA GLU A 273 16.51 -26.32 9.00
C GLU A 273 17.56 -26.05 7.93
N ARG A 274 17.37 -26.55 6.70
CA ARG A 274 18.26 -26.25 5.57
C ARG A 274 18.29 -24.75 5.28
N CYS A 275 17.13 -24.11 5.25
CA CYS A 275 17.01 -22.67 5.05
C CYS A 275 17.72 -21.87 6.17
N CYS A 276 17.49 -22.23 7.44
CA CYS A 276 18.18 -21.59 8.56
C CYS A 276 19.71 -21.80 8.51
N ALA A 277 20.19 -22.97 8.10
CA ALA A 277 21.62 -23.23 7.97
C ALA A 277 22.27 -22.28 6.94
N VAL A 278 21.61 -22.04 5.81
CA VAL A 278 22.05 -21.06 4.81
C VAL A 278 22.08 -19.65 5.41
N TYR A 279 21.07 -19.24 6.16
CA TYR A 279 21.09 -17.94 6.83
C TYR A 279 22.19 -17.82 7.90
N GLU A 280 22.45 -18.88 8.66
CA GLU A 280 23.55 -18.90 9.65
C GLU A 280 24.92 -18.82 8.98
N GLU A 281 25.09 -19.42 7.81
CA GLU A 281 26.29 -19.27 6.99
C GLU A 281 26.40 -17.85 6.43
N ALA A 282 25.32 -17.30 5.88
CA ALA A 282 25.25 -15.94 5.35
C ALA A 282 25.58 -14.87 6.39
N VAL A 283 25.12 -15.05 7.63
CA VAL A 283 25.40 -14.14 8.74
C VAL A 283 26.86 -14.23 9.20
N LYS A 284 27.50 -15.40 9.07
CA LYS A 284 28.93 -15.56 9.36
C LYS A 284 29.81 -14.93 8.28
N THR A 285 29.42 -15.05 7.01
CA THR A 285 30.15 -14.46 5.88
C THR A 285 29.91 -12.96 5.78
N LEU A 286 28.69 -12.49 6.06
CA LEU A 286 28.26 -11.11 5.95
C LEU A 286 27.50 -10.64 7.21
N PRO A 287 28.20 -10.27 8.30
CA PRO A 287 27.57 -9.80 9.54
C PRO A 287 27.10 -8.34 9.41
N THR A 288 26.11 -8.10 8.54
CA THR A 288 25.50 -6.77 8.31
C THR A 288 24.10 -6.70 8.90
N GLU A 289 23.66 -5.49 9.26
CA GLU A 289 22.29 -5.22 9.72
C GLU A 289 21.24 -5.68 8.71
N ALA A 290 21.51 -5.49 7.41
CA ALA A 290 20.61 -5.92 6.33
C ALA A 290 20.47 -7.44 6.25
N MET A 291 21.56 -8.20 6.43
CA MET A 291 21.52 -9.67 6.44
C MET A 291 20.74 -10.22 7.65
N TRP A 292 20.99 -9.65 8.83
CA TRP A 292 20.23 -9.98 10.04
C TRP A 292 18.75 -9.62 9.90
N LYS A 293 18.42 -8.49 9.27
CA LYS A 293 17.04 -8.13 8.96
C LYS A 293 16.35 -9.16 8.07
N CYS A 294 17.01 -9.65 7.01
CA CYS A 294 16.46 -10.72 6.16
C CYS A 294 16.23 -12.01 6.97
N TYR A 295 17.22 -12.44 7.77
CA TYR A 295 17.09 -13.64 8.59
C TYR A 295 15.97 -13.54 9.63
N LEU A 296 15.85 -12.40 10.32
CA LEU A 296 14.80 -12.18 11.33
C LEU A 296 13.41 -12.07 10.70
N ASN A 297 13.28 -11.39 9.56
CA ASN A 297 12.01 -11.35 8.82
C ASN A 297 11.59 -12.76 8.40
N PHE A 298 12.54 -13.58 7.93
CA PHE A 298 12.29 -14.97 7.60
C PHE A 298 11.79 -15.78 8.80
N CYS A 299 12.47 -15.70 9.95
CA CYS A 299 12.04 -16.36 11.18
C CYS A 299 10.62 -15.95 11.60
N MET A 300 10.31 -14.65 11.54
CA MET A 300 8.99 -14.11 11.86
C MET A 300 7.89 -14.56 10.88
N GLU A 301 8.16 -14.56 9.57
CA GLU A 301 7.24 -15.09 8.55
C GLU A 301 6.89 -16.56 8.83
N ARG A 302 7.87 -17.38 9.26
CA ARG A 302 7.60 -18.79 9.61
C ARG A 302 6.84 -18.93 10.93
N PHE A 303 7.12 -18.08 11.91
CA PHE A 303 6.42 -18.08 13.19
C PHE A 303 4.94 -17.72 13.05
N THR A 304 4.62 -16.73 12.22
CA THR A 304 3.23 -16.27 12.00
C THR A 304 2.38 -17.25 11.17
N LYS A 305 2.99 -18.21 10.45
CA LYS A 305 2.25 -19.23 9.70
C LYS A 305 1.49 -20.18 10.63
N LYS A 306 0.16 -20.16 10.54
CA LYS A 306 -0.76 -21.06 11.27
C LYS A 306 -0.35 -22.51 11.06
N THR A 307 -0.02 -23.20 12.16
CA THR A 307 0.44 -24.58 12.14
C THR A 307 -0.28 -25.37 13.22
N ASN A 308 -0.81 -26.55 12.88
CA ASN A 308 -1.57 -27.41 13.78
C ASN A 308 -0.69 -28.28 14.70
N SER A 309 0.63 -28.20 14.56
CA SER A 309 1.60 -28.94 15.38
C SER A 309 2.22 -28.01 16.41
N GLN A 310 2.05 -28.34 17.69
CA GLN A 310 2.62 -27.62 18.82
C GLN A 310 4.17 -27.67 18.81
N LEU A 311 4.74 -28.84 18.49
CA LEU A 311 6.18 -29.08 18.49
C LEU A 311 6.92 -28.26 17.41
N LEU A 312 6.28 -28.04 16.25
CA LEU A 312 6.80 -27.12 15.22
C LEU A 312 6.78 -25.67 15.69
N ARG A 313 5.72 -25.27 16.39
CA ARG A 313 5.57 -23.90 16.89
C ARG A 313 6.62 -23.58 17.94
N GLU A 314 6.90 -24.51 18.85
CA GLU A 314 7.95 -24.39 19.86
C GLU A 314 9.34 -24.30 19.22
N LYS A 315 9.67 -25.17 18.26
CA LYS A 315 10.95 -25.10 17.53
C LYS A 315 11.14 -23.80 16.75
N ARG A 316 10.08 -23.27 16.11
CA ARG A 316 10.14 -21.98 15.41
C ARG A 316 10.32 -20.81 16.37
N LEU A 317 9.66 -20.85 17.53
CA LEU A 317 9.82 -19.86 18.58
C LEU A 317 11.25 -19.85 19.11
N GLU A 318 11.79 -21.00 19.49
CA GLU A 318 13.15 -21.13 19.99
C GLU A 318 14.18 -20.58 18.98
N ARG A 319 14.02 -20.91 17.70
CA ARG A 319 14.89 -20.39 16.62
C ARG A 319 14.82 -18.87 16.51
N THR A 320 13.61 -18.34 16.49
CA THR A 320 13.37 -16.89 16.41
C THR A 320 14.03 -16.18 17.59
N MET A 321 13.87 -16.73 18.80
CA MET A 321 14.50 -16.22 20.02
C MET A 321 16.04 -16.27 19.98
N VAL A 322 16.62 -17.36 19.48
CA VAL A 322 18.08 -17.48 19.32
C VAL A 322 18.60 -16.50 18.27
N ALA A 323 17.90 -16.33 17.15
CA ALA A 323 18.27 -15.37 16.12
C ALA A 323 18.27 -13.92 16.65
N PHE A 324 17.23 -13.52 17.39
CA PHE A 324 17.17 -12.22 18.04
C PHE A 324 18.29 -12.01 19.06
N ARG A 325 18.57 -13.01 19.92
CA ARG A 325 19.69 -12.93 20.89
C ARG A 325 21.04 -12.75 20.21
N LYS A 326 21.35 -13.55 19.18
CA LYS A 326 22.61 -13.43 18.42
C LYS A 326 22.72 -12.07 17.71
N ALA A 327 21.63 -11.57 17.11
CA ALA A 327 21.62 -10.25 16.48
C ALA A 327 21.84 -9.11 17.50
N HIS A 328 21.28 -9.26 18.69
CA HIS A 328 21.45 -8.32 19.80
C HIS A 328 22.90 -8.30 20.34
N GLU A 329 23.52 -9.47 20.55
CA GLU A 329 24.92 -9.58 20.99
C GLU A 329 25.88 -8.86 20.04
N LEU A 330 25.58 -8.89 18.74
CA LEU A 330 26.36 -8.20 17.70
C LEU A 330 25.98 -6.72 17.52
N ARG A 331 24.94 -6.22 18.21
CA ARG A 331 24.39 -4.86 18.08
C ARG A 331 23.93 -4.49 16.66
N LEU A 332 23.50 -5.49 15.88
CA LEU A 332 23.04 -5.33 14.50
C LEU A 332 21.52 -5.40 14.36
N LEU A 333 20.79 -5.18 15.46
CA LEU A 333 19.34 -5.28 15.51
C LEU A 333 18.69 -3.90 15.33
N PRO A 334 17.87 -3.68 14.29
CA PRO A 334 17.20 -2.40 14.10
C PRO A 334 16.03 -2.20 15.09
N GLU A 335 15.62 -0.94 15.27
CA GLU A 335 14.58 -0.49 16.21
C GLU A 335 13.24 -1.26 16.05
N VAL A 336 12.81 -1.49 14.81
CA VAL A 336 11.54 -2.18 14.52
C VAL A 336 11.57 -3.65 14.98
N GLN A 337 12.73 -4.29 14.84
CA GLN A 337 12.94 -5.69 15.21
C GLN A 337 13.02 -5.85 16.73
N TYR A 338 13.54 -4.86 17.46
CA TYR A 338 13.47 -4.83 18.92
C TYR A 338 12.03 -4.79 19.41
N LYS A 339 11.19 -3.94 18.83
CA LYS A 339 9.75 -3.90 19.15
C LYS A 339 9.09 -5.27 18.95
N GLN A 340 9.34 -5.91 17.81
CA GLN A 340 8.80 -7.23 17.50
C GLN A 340 9.29 -8.29 18.49
N TRP A 341 10.56 -8.23 18.90
CA TRP A 341 11.11 -9.17 19.88
C TRP A 341 10.48 -8.99 21.26
N SER A 342 10.31 -7.76 21.73
CA SER A 342 9.66 -7.46 23.01
C SER A 342 8.17 -7.86 23.00
N GLU A 343 7.43 -7.60 21.93
CA GLU A 343 6.04 -8.04 21.79
C GLU A 343 5.92 -9.57 21.83
N LEU A 344 6.83 -10.29 21.17
CA LEU A 344 6.89 -11.75 21.18
C LEU A 344 7.16 -12.28 22.59
N LEU A 345 8.12 -11.69 23.32
CA LEU A 345 8.43 -12.05 24.70
C LEU A 345 7.24 -11.83 25.64
N LEU A 346 6.48 -10.75 25.45
CA LEU A 346 5.27 -10.47 26.21
C LEU A 346 4.16 -11.49 25.97
N GLN A 347 3.92 -11.89 24.72
CA GLN A 347 2.92 -12.92 24.39
C GLN A 347 3.21 -14.27 25.04
N HIS A 348 4.48 -14.55 25.35
CA HIS A 348 4.94 -15.78 26.00
C HIS A 348 5.14 -15.63 27.52
N ASN A 349 4.74 -14.51 28.13
CA ASN A 349 4.88 -14.21 29.57
C ASN A 349 6.34 -14.24 30.09
N LEU A 350 7.33 -13.99 29.22
CA LEU A 350 8.75 -13.93 29.59
C LEU A 350 9.15 -12.50 29.97
N PHE A 351 8.54 -11.99 31.05
CA PHE A 351 8.65 -10.57 31.44
C PHE A 351 10.08 -10.12 31.79
N LYS A 352 10.89 -10.98 32.43
CA LYS A 352 12.26 -10.62 32.82
C LYS A 352 13.17 -10.41 31.60
N GLU A 353 13.14 -11.35 30.65
CA GLU A 353 13.88 -11.23 29.40
C GLU A 353 13.38 -10.04 28.57
N ALA A 354 12.06 -9.79 28.55
CA ALA A 354 11.49 -8.63 27.88
C ALA A 354 12.03 -7.30 28.42
N LEU A 355 12.20 -7.20 29.75
CA LEU A 355 12.74 -6.01 30.41
C LEU A 355 14.22 -5.80 30.10
N GLU A 356 15.02 -6.86 30.11
CA GLU A 356 16.43 -6.79 29.73
C GLU A 356 16.60 -6.33 28.28
N VAL A 357 15.83 -6.92 27.36
CA VAL A 357 15.84 -6.56 25.94
C VAL A 357 15.40 -5.12 25.70
N ALA A 358 14.31 -4.69 26.35
CA ALA A 358 13.83 -3.33 26.22
C ALA A 358 14.79 -2.31 26.86
N GLY A 359 15.43 -2.68 27.98
CA GLY A 359 16.49 -1.90 28.62
C GLY A 359 17.67 -1.69 27.68
N ALA A 360 18.24 -2.79 27.16
CA ALA A 360 19.36 -2.73 26.22
C ALA A 360 19.00 -1.97 24.93
N GLY A 361 17.76 -2.12 24.45
CA GLY A 361 17.25 -1.35 23.32
C GLY A 361 17.17 0.16 23.59
N THR A 362 16.72 0.58 24.78
CA THR A 362 16.71 2.00 25.18
C THR A 362 18.11 2.58 25.40
N GLU A 363 19.09 1.76 25.81
CA GLU A 363 20.48 2.20 25.95
C GLU A 363 21.16 2.45 24.60
N LEU A 364 20.85 1.61 23.60
CA LEU A 364 21.35 1.71 22.24
C LEU A 364 20.65 2.84 21.45
N PHE A 365 19.34 2.99 21.62
CA PHE A 365 18.51 3.97 20.89
C PHE A 365 17.89 5.00 21.84
N GLN A 366 18.73 5.82 22.45
CA GLN A 366 18.33 6.76 23.50
C GLN A 366 17.33 7.82 23.03
N ASP A 367 17.40 8.19 21.74
CA ASP A 367 16.54 9.21 21.12
C ASP A 367 15.24 8.64 20.53
N SER A 368 15.05 7.31 20.52
CA SER A 368 13.89 6.67 19.89
C SER A 368 12.68 6.60 20.82
N VAL A 369 11.61 7.31 20.45
CA VAL A 369 10.30 7.24 21.13
C VAL A 369 9.72 5.83 21.12
N MET A 370 9.94 5.03 20.06
CA MET A 370 9.42 3.66 19.96
C MET A 370 10.03 2.76 21.04
N MET A 371 11.35 2.85 21.26
CA MET A 371 12.02 2.00 22.23
C MET A 371 11.58 2.30 23.66
N TRP A 372 11.35 3.57 23.98
CA TRP A 372 10.76 3.97 25.25
C TRP A 372 9.32 3.44 25.39
N GLN A 373 8.48 3.52 24.35
CA GLN A 373 7.15 2.92 24.38
C GLN A 373 7.18 1.41 24.64
N VAL A 374 8.10 0.70 23.99
CA VAL A 374 8.26 -0.75 24.16
C VAL A 374 8.68 -1.08 25.58
N LYS A 375 9.66 -0.37 26.15
CA LYS A 375 10.09 -0.54 27.55
C LYS A 375 8.92 -0.31 28.53
N LEU A 376 8.12 0.72 28.28
CA LEU A 376 6.95 1.05 29.11
C LEU A 376 5.85 0.01 28.96
N GLN A 377 5.54 -0.46 27.75
CA GLN A 377 4.58 -1.54 27.53
C GLN A 377 4.99 -2.82 28.27
N VAL A 378 6.28 -3.15 28.25
CA VAL A 378 6.80 -4.31 28.97
C VAL A 378 6.65 -4.13 30.49
N LEU A 379 6.99 -2.95 31.03
CA LEU A 379 6.88 -2.65 32.45
C LEU A 379 5.43 -2.66 32.95
N ILE A 380 4.50 -2.15 32.13
CA ILE A 380 3.05 -2.16 32.40
C ILE A 380 2.55 -3.61 32.43
N ALA A 381 2.92 -4.41 31.45
CA ALA A 381 2.53 -5.82 31.38
C ALA A 381 3.14 -6.68 32.50
N SER A 382 4.31 -6.29 33.02
CA SER A 382 4.98 -6.96 34.14
C SER A 382 4.57 -6.46 35.53
N GLU A 383 3.62 -5.52 35.63
CA GLU A 383 3.18 -4.87 36.88
C GLU A 383 4.35 -4.31 37.74
N SER A 384 5.41 -3.81 37.09
CA SER A 384 6.59 -3.31 37.81
C SER A 384 6.30 -1.96 38.48
N PRO A 385 6.78 -1.69 39.70
CA PRO A 385 6.64 -0.39 40.36
C PRO A 385 7.46 0.72 39.68
N ASP A 386 8.47 0.36 38.87
CA ASP A 386 9.44 1.29 38.29
C ASP A 386 8.92 2.08 37.08
N VAL A 387 7.67 1.83 36.67
CA VAL A 387 7.03 2.48 35.51
C VAL A 387 7.14 4.00 35.59
N ALA A 388 6.87 4.59 36.75
CA ALA A 388 6.92 6.04 36.94
C ALA A 388 8.33 6.63 36.79
N MET A 389 9.36 5.91 37.28
CA MET A 389 10.76 6.32 37.17
C MET A 389 11.22 6.28 35.70
N VAL A 390 10.83 5.23 34.96
CA VAL A 390 11.20 5.08 33.54
C VAL A 390 10.51 6.11 32.65
N PHE A 391 9.27 6.51 32.98
CA PHE A 391 8.64 7.65 32.31
C PHE A 391 9.44 8.94 32.53
N GLU A 392 9.85 9.24 33.77
CA GLU A 392 10.66 10.42 34.07
C GLU A 392 12.02 10.39 33.37
N GLU A 393 12.71 9.25 33.32
CA GLU A 393 13.95 9.07 32.56
C GLU A 393 13.76 9.29 31.05
N ALA A 394 12.66 8.80 30.49
CA ALA A 394 12.34 8.99 29.07
C ALA A 394 12.19 10.48 28.73
N PHE A 395 11.51 11.26 29.57
CA PHE A 395 11.31 12.70 29.36
C PHE A 395 12.53 13.56 29.65
N VAL A 396 13.50 13.08 30.43
CA VAL A 396 14.81 13.75 30.59
C VAL A 396 15.63 13.63 29.30
N ARG A 397 15.52 12.52 28.58
CA ARG A 397 16.32 12.24 27.37
C ARG A 397 15.64 12.67 26.08
N LEU A 398 14.32 12.54 25.99
CA LEU A 398 13.55 12.88 24.80
C LEU A 398 13.10 14.35 24.82
N LYS A 399 13.13 15.01 23.66
CA LYS A 399 12.58 16.37 23.53
C LYS A 399 11.05 16.32 23.76
N PRO A 400 10.49 17.14 24.68
CA PRO A 400 9.06 17.11 25.04
C PRO A 400 8.06 17.29 23.89
N GLN A 401 8.53 17.83 22.77
CA GLN A 401 7.74 18.23 21.61
C GLN A 401 7.28 17.05 20.72
N ILE A 402 7.81 15.83 20.92
CA ILE A 402 7.55 14.66 20.04
C ILE A 402 6.90 13.50 20.82
N CYS A 403 6.61 13.68 22.11
CA CYS A 403 6.27 12.59 23.03
C CYS A 403 4.77 12.42 23.33
N LEU A 404 3.87 12.90 22.47
CA LEU A 404 2.42 12.75 22.69
C LEU A 404 2.00 11.30 23.02
N PRO A 405 2.46 10.27 22.30
CA PRO A 405 2.02 8.91 22.60
C PRO A 405 2.56 8.39 23.95
N LEU A 406 3.74 8.86 24.38
CA LEU A 406 4.31 8.50 25.70
C LEU A 406 3.51 9.13 26.84
N TRP A 407 3.10 10.39 26.70
CA TRP A 407 2.23 11.06 27.67
C TRP A 407 0.87 10.38 27.79
N ILE A 408 0.31 9.95 26.66
CA ILE A 408 -0.94 9.19 26.63
C ILE A 408 -0.79 7.87 27.37
N SER A 409 0.24 7.08 27.07
CA SER A 409 0.48 5.81 27.76
C SER A 409 0.76 5.99 29.24
N TRP A 410 1.42 7.08 29.65
CA TRP A 410 1.62 7.39 31.07
C TRP A 410 0.32 7.69 31.79
N ALA A 411 -0.53 8.52 31.16
CA ALA A 411 -1.83 8.87 31.69
C ALA A 411 -2.75 7.65 31.84
N GLU A 412 -2.83 6.81 30.81
CA GLU A 412 -3.63 5.58 30.80
C GLU A 412 -3.15 4.57 31.87
N TRP A 413 -1.83 4.42 32.05
CA TRP A 413 -1.30 3.59 33.14
C TRP A 413 -1.63 4.19 34.52
N SER A 414 -1.46 5.50 34.70
CA SER A 414 -1.74 6.15 35.98
C SER A 414 -3.22 6.09 36.38
N GLU A 415 -4.14 6.09 35.40
CA GLU A 415 -5.57 5.87 35.64
C GLU A 415 -5.85 4.49 36.24
N GLY A 416 -5.09 3.46 35.85
CA GLY A 416 -5.25 2.09 36.36
C GLY A 416 -4.47 1.78 37.65
N ALA A 417 -3.32 2.42 37.88
CA ALA A 417 -2.36 2.01 38.91
C ALA A 417 -2.16 3.02 40.07
N LYS A 418 -2.44 4.31 39.87
CA LYS A 418 -2.14 5.38 40.84
C LYS A 418 -3.39 6.08 41.38
N SER A 419 -3.20 6.91 42.40
CA SER A 419 -4.25 7.76 42.95
C SER A 419 -4.73 8.79 41.92
N GLN A 420 -6.00 9.21 42.00
CA GLN A 420 -6.56 10.21 41.09
C GLN A 420 -5.80 11.55 41.11
N GLU A 421 -5.07 11.85 42.19
CA GLU A 421 -4.28 13.08 42.34
C GLU A 421 -2.97 13.00 41.55
N ASP A 422 -2.31 11.84 41.55
CA ASP A 422 -1.09 11.60 40.79
C ASP A 422 -1.34 11.67 39.28
N THR A 423 -2.45 11.09 38.84
CA THR A 423 -2.89 11.13 37.42
C THR A 423 -3.16 12.57 36.99
N GLU A 424 -3.77 13.38 37.86
CA GLU A 424 -4.00 14.81 37.59
C GLU A 424 -2.68 15.58 37.46
N ALA A 425 -1.70 15.29 38.32
CA ALA A 425 -0.39 15.92 38.27
C ALA A 425 0.36 15.58 36.97
N ILE A 426 0.23 14.34 36.48
CA ILE A 426 0.80 13.91 35.19
C ILE A 426 0.15 14.68 34.04
N PHE A 427 -1.17 14.78 33.98
CA PHE A 427 -1.85 15.56 32.94
C PHE A 427 -1.46 17.04 32.96
N LYS A 428 -1.34 17.66 34.15
CA LYS A 428 -0.88 19.05 34.27
C LYS A 428 0.55 19.24 33.76
N LYS A 429 1.47 18.32 34.10
CA LYS A 429 2.84 18.33 33.56
C LYS A 429 2.85 18.15 32.03
N ALA A 430 2.02 17.25 31.52
CA ALA A 430 1.93 16.92 30.10
C ALA A 430 1.46 18.14 29.27
N VAL A 431 0.44 18.86 29.74
CA VAL A 431 -0.11 20.05 29.04
C VAL A 431 0.91 21.19 29.00
N LEU A 432 1.75 21.34 30.04
CA LEU A 432 2.83 22.34 30.06
C LEU A 432 4.00 21.96 29.14
N ALA A 433 4.25 20.67 28.94
CA ALA A 433 5.39 20.17 28.19
C ALA A 433 5.14 20.09 26.67
N VAL A 434 3.90 19.82 26.24
CA VAL A 434 3.53 19.63 24.82
C VAL A 434 3.00 20.92 24.22
N MET A 435 3.67 21.42 23.17
CA MET A 435 3.28 22.62 22.43
C MET A 435 2.66 22.26 21.06
N GLY A 436 1.75 23.10 20.55
CA GLY A 436 1.20 22.96 19.21
C GLY A 436 -0.04 22.04 19.12
N ALA A 437 -0.22 21.37 17.98
CA ALA A 437 -1.41 20.55 17.68
C ALA A 437 -1.57 19.36 18.63
N ASP A 438 -0.47 18.75 19.06
CA ASP A 438 -0.46 17.60 19.98
C ASP A 438 -0.99 17.95 21.38
N SER A 439 -0.90 19.23 21.77
CA SER A 439 -1.48 19.76 23.01
C SER A 439 -3.01 19.62 23.03
N VAL A 440 -3.64 19.67 21.86
CA VAL A 440 -5.10 19.61 21.72
C VAL A 440 -5.62 18.21 22.07
N THR A 441 -5.02 17.16 21.51
CA THR A 441 -5.41 15.77 21.79
C THR A 441 -5.24 15.41 23.26
N LEU A 442 -4.20 15.94 23.90
CA LEU A 442 -3.96 15.72 25.32
C LEU A 442 -5.00 16.43 26.21
N LYS A 443 -5.41 17.66 25.85
CA LYS A 443 -6.47 18.40 26.56
C LYS A 443 -7.81 17.68 26.47
N ASP A 444 -8.13 17.13 25.29
CA ASP A 444 -9.33 16.34 25.08
C ASP A 444 -9.34 15.10 25.98
N LYS A 445 -8.22 14.37 26.04
CA LYS A 445 -8.08 13.20 26.93
C LYS A 445 -8.11 13.57 28.42
N TYR A 446 -7.52 14.70 28.81
CA TYR A 446 -7.55 15.16 30.20
C TYR A 446 -8.96 15.54 30.64
N LEU A 447 -9.74 16.17 29.76
CA LEU A 447 -11.14 16.51 30.03
C LEU A 447 -12.00 15.25 30.15
N ASP A 448 -11.81 14.27 29.25
CA ASP A 448 -12.50 12.97 29.31
C ASP A 448 -12.17 12.22 30.61
N TRP A 449 -10.90 12.18 31.02
CA TRP A 449 -10.48 11.57 32.29
C TRP A 449 -11.12 12.28 33.49
N ALA A 450 -11.07 13.61 33.54
CA ALA A 450 -11.62 14.39 34.65
C ALA A 450 -13.13 14.16 34.82
N TYR A 451 -13.85 13.97 33.71
CA TYR A 451 -15.26 13.61 33.73
C TYR A 451 -15.48 12.19 34.26
N ARG A 452 -14.74 11.19 33.76
CA ARG A 452 -14.84 9.79 34.19
C ARG A 452 -14.47 9.57 35.66
N SER A 453 -13.44 10.26 36.16
CA SER A 453 -12.89 10.01 37.49
C SER A 453 -13.72 10.63 38.63
N SER A 454 -14.27 11.83 38.40
CA SER A 454 -14.86 12.64 39.48
C SER A 454 -16.04 13.50 39.02
N GLY A 455 -16.57 13.25 37.83
CA GLY A 455 -17.78 13.89 37.30
C GLY A 455 -17.60 15.34 36.84
N TYR A 456 -18.73 15.97 36.52
CA TYR A 456 -18.80 17.28 35.85
C TYR A 456 -18.09 18.43 36.60
N LYS A 457 -18.11 18.45 37.94
CA LYS A 457 -17.49 19.54 38.72
C LYS A 457 -15.97 19.62 38.48
N LYS A 458 -15.30 18.47 38.36
CA LYS A 458 -13.86 18.39 38.09
C LYS A 458 -13.57 18.71 36.62
N ALA A 459 -14.36 18.17 35.70
CA ALA A 459 -14.28 18.51 34.27
C ALA A 459 -14.39 20.03 34.04
N ARG A 460 -15.31 20.72 34.72
CA ARG A 460 -15.45 22.18 34.64
C ARG A 460 -14.23 22.93 35.20
N ALA A 461 -13.66 22.47 36.31
CA ALA A 461 -12.46 23.08 36.88
C ALA A 461 -11.25 22.92 35.95
N VAL A 462 -11.09 21.74 35.34
CA VAL A 462 -10.08 21.45 34.32
C VAL A 462 -10.30 22.28 33.06
N PHE A 463 -11.54 22.38 32.57
CA PHE A 463 -11.87 23.24 31.44
C PHE A 463 -11.49 24.69 31.73
N LYS A 464 -11.73 25.19 32.95
CA LYS A 464 -11.35 26.55 33.35
C LYS A 464 -9.83 26.75 33.41
N SER A 465 -9.05 25.77 33.85
CA SER A 465 -7.59 25.89 33.89
C SER A 465 -6.96 25.77 32.49
N LEU A 466 -7.53 24.97 31.60
CA LEU A 466 -7.03 24.77 30.25
C LEU A 466 -7.34 25.94 29.30
N GLN A 467 -8.33 26.78 29.64
CA GLN A 467 -8.78 27.95 28.87
C GLN A 467 -7.70 28.99 28.57
N GLU A 468 -6.61 29.02 29.32
CA GLU A 468 -5.50 29.96 29.10
C GLU A 468 -4.41 29.36 28.18
N SER A 469 -4.39 28.04 28.02
CA SER A 469 -3.40 27.33 27.21
C SER A 469 -3.89 27.15 25.77
N ARG A 470 -3.40 27.94 24.83
CA ARG A 470 -3.66 27.77 23.38
C ARG A 470 -2.70 26.74 22.76
N PRO A 471 -3.09 26.00 21.69
CA PRO A 471 -4.32 26.06 20.88
C PRO A 471 -5.47 25.16 21.38
N PHE A 472 -6.69 25.37 20.86
CA PHE A 472 -7.92 24.60 21.16
C PHE A 472 -8.43 23.84 19.92
N SER A 473 -9.26 22.81 20.13
CA SER A 473 -10.12 22.20 19.09
C SER A 473 -11.57 22.59 19.28
N VAL A 474 -12.35 22.52 18.19
CA VAL A 474 -13.81 22.56 18.26
C VAL A 474 -14.34 21.39 19.11
N ASP A 475 -13.74 20.21 18.97
CA ASP A 475 -14.14 19.00 19.69
C ASP A 475 -13.98 19.14 21.21
N PHE A 476 -12.97 19.87 21.68
CA PHE A 476 -12.81 20.21 23.11
C PHE A 476 -14.03 20.93 23.68
N PHE A 477 -14.58 21.89 22.94
CA PHE A 477 -15.79 22.61 23.35
C PHE A 477 -17.05 21.75 23.21
N ARG A 478 -17.18 20.98 22.11
CA ARG A 478 -18.31 20.05 21.92
C ARG A 478 -18.40 19.00 23.02
N LYS A 479 -17.27 18.46 23.48
CA LYS A 479 -17.21 17.51 24.60
C LYS A 479 -17.69 18.14 25.91
N MET A 480 -17.25 19.36 26.23
CA MET A 480 -17.73 20.05 27.43
C MET A 480 -19.24 20.34 27.37
N ILE A 481 -19.75 20.69 26.19
CA ILE A 481 -21.18 20.87 25.93
C ILE A 481 -21.93 19.54 26.15
N GLN A 482 -21.41 18.43 25.63
CA GLN A 482 -21.99 17.10 25.84
C GLN A 482 -22.03 16.72 27.33
N PHE A 483 -20.95 16.96 28.08
CA PHE A 483 -20.92 16.69 29.52
C PHE A 483 -21.90 17.53 30.32
N GLU A 484 -22.22 18.75 29.89
CA GLU A 484 -23.29 19.57 30.48
C GLU A 484 -24.68 18.98 30.17
N LYS A 485 -24.92 18.52 28.94
CA LYS A 485 -26.21 17.93 28.54
C LYS A 485 -26.53 16.64 29.29
N GLU A 486 -25.50 15.87 29.64
CA GLU A 486 -25.63 14.62 30.40
C GLU A 486 -25.96 14.84 31.90
N GLN A 487 -25.93 16.09 32.38
CA GLN A 487 -26.32 16.39 33.76
C GLN A 487 -27.84 16.45 33.94
N GLU A 488 -28.34 15.88 35.04
CA GLU A 488 -29.75 15.96 35.44
C GLU A 488 -30.26 17.41 35.62
N SER A 489 -29.35 18.36 35.85
CA SER A 489 -29.65 19.79 35.98
C SER A 489 -28.87 20.62 34.96
N CYS A 490 -29.10 20.37 33.67
CA CYS A 490 -28.52 21.16 32.59
C CYS A 490 -28.89 22.65 32.74
N LYS A 491 -27.87 23.50 32.90
CA LYS A 491 -28.08 24.95 32.99
C LYS A 491 -27.80 25.58 31.64
N MET A 492 -28.86 26.08 31.01
CA MET A 492 -28.76 26.80 29.73
C MET A 492 -27.75 27.97 29.78
N ALA A 493 -27.54 28.59 30.94
CA ALA A 493 -26.53 29.63 31.12
C ALA A 493 -25.09 29.13 30.86
N ASN A 494 -24.76 27.91 31.29
CA ASN A 494 -23.46 27.30 31.05
C ASN A 494 -23.31 26.88 29.58
N LEU A 495 -24.36 26.30 28.98
CA LEU A 495 -24.37 25.95 27.56
C LEU A 495 -24.13 27.19 26.68
N ARG A 496 -24.87 28.28 26.92
CA ARG A 496 -24.67 29.57 26.22
C ARG A 496 -23.24 30.06 26.36
N GLU A 497 -22.67 29.99 27.57
CA GLU A 497 -21.30 30.40 27.80
C GLU A 497 -20.30 29.55 27.00
N TYR A 498 -20.47 28.23 26.91
CA TYR A 498 -19.59 27.36 26.13
C TYR A 498 -19.73 27.58 24.62
N TYR A 499 -20.95 27.72 24.10
CA TYR A 499 -21.19 28.05 22.70
C TYR A 499 -20.62 29.41 22.33
N GLU A 500 -20.90 30.46 23.10
CA GLU A 500 -20.37 31.81 22.84
C GLU A 500 -18.84 31.85 22.87
N ARG A 501 -18.19 31.03 23.71
CA ARG A 501 -16.72 30.91 23.75
C ARG A 501 -16.19 30.16 22.54
N ALA A 502 -16.81 29.05 22.14
CA ALA A 502 -16.42 28.30 20.95
C ALA A 502 -16.58 29.15 19.69
N LEU A 503 -17.66 29.95 19.62
CA LEU A 503 -17.96 30.85 18.49
C LEU A 503 -16.99 32.04 18.39
N ARG A 504 -16.38 32.48 19.50
CA ARG A 504 -15.33 33.51 19.46
C ARG A 504 -14.06 33.03 18.77
N GLU A 505 -13.71 31.77 18.94
CA GLU A 505 -12.47 31.18 18.40
C GLU A 505 -12.69 30.53 17.02
N PHE A 506 -13.84 29.88 16.78
CA PHE A 506 -14.12 29.10 15.57
C PHE A 506 -15.30 29.59 14.73
N GLY A 507 -15.96 30.69 15.12
CA GLY A 507 -17.19 31.16 14.48
C GLY A 507 -17.02 31.64 13.04
N SER A 508 -15.79 31.80 12.54
CA SER A 508 -15.50 32.12 11.13
C SER A 508 -15.38 30.89 10.23
N VAL A 509 -15.17 29.70 10.81
CA VAL A 509 -14.82 28.47 10.06
C VAL A 509 -15.89 27.39 10.22
N ASP A 510 -16.47 27.21 11.41
CA ASP A 510 -17.39 26.10 11.69
C ASP A 510 -18.87 26.51 11.59
N SER A 511 -19.53 26.09 10.51
CA SER A 511 -20.97 26.28 10.29
C SER A 511 -21.85 25.43 11.22
N ASP A 512 -21.36 24.28 11.67
CA ASP A 512 -22.13 23.32 12.46
C ASP A 512 -22.30 23.82 13.90
N LEU A 513 -21.28 24.45 14.45
CA LEU A 513 -21.33 25.04 15.79
C LEU A 513 -22.44 26.11 15.94
N TRP A 514 -22.68 26.91 14.89
CA TRP A 514 -23.79 27.88 14.88
C TRP A 514 -25.15 27.19 14.80
N MET A 515 -25.26 26.12 14.01
CA MET A 515 -26.49 25.34 13.87
C MET A 515 -26.84 24.61 15.16
N ASP A 516 -25.86 23.98 15.80
CA ASP A 516 -26.01 23.31 17.09
C ASP A 516 -26.46 24.30 18.16
N TYR A 517 -25.91 25.52 18.17
CA TYR A 517 -26.36 26.54 19.12
C TYR A 517 -27.82 26.97 18.91
N ILE A 518 -28.27 27.10 17.66
CA ILE A 518 -29.68 27.41 17.34
C ILE A 518 -30.61 26.27 17.76
N LYS A 519 -30.23 25.01 17.51
CA LYS A 519 -31.01 23.84 17.94
C LYS A 519 -31.15 23.79 19.46
N GLU A 520 -30.07 24.01 20.20
CA GLU A 520 -30.12 24.00 21.67
C GLU A 520 -30.99 25.12 22.26
N GLU A 521 -31.06 26.30 21.65
CA GLU A 521 -31.98 27.37 22.10
C GLU A 521 -33.45 27.08 21.78
N LEU A 522 -33.73 26.18 20.83
CA LEU A 522 -35.08 25.72 20.47
C LEU A 522 -35.53 24.50 21.29
N ASP A 523 -34.63 23.54 21.52
CA ASP A 523 -34.96 22.24 22.11
C ASP A 523 -34.88 22.23 23.65
N HIS A 524 -34.07 23.11 24.26
CA HIS A 524 -33.87 23.10 25.71
C HIS A 524 -35.08 23.72 26.46
N PRO A 525 -35.57 23.14 27.58
CA PRO A 525 -36.73 23.64 28.33
C PRO A 525 -36.60 25.08 28.88
N LEU A 526 -35.37 25.56 29.02
CA LEU A 526 -35.01 26.93 29.45
C LEU A 526 -34.36 27.77 28.33
N GLY A 527 -34.47 27.31 27.09
CA GLY A 527 -34.03 28.01 25.88
C GLY A 527 -34.83 29.28 25.64
N ARG A 528 -34.26 30.21 24.86
CA ARG A 528 -34.94 31.44 24.45
C ARG A 528 -35.00 31.49 22.92
N PRO A 529 -36.11 31.06 22.31
CA PRO A 529 -36.29 31.10 20.85
C PRO A 529 -36.12 32.51 20.24
N GLU A 530 -36.35 33.55 21.04
CA GLU A 530 -36.12 34.96 20.66
C GLU A 530 -34.66 35.26 20.27
N ASN A 531 -33.70 34.52 20.84
CA ASN A 531 -32.27 34.71 20.56
C ASN A 531 -31.86 34.06 19.23
N CYS A 532 -32.62 33.10 18.69
CA CYS A 532 -32.26 32.36 17.48
C CYS A 532 -32.10 33.28 16.26
N GLY A 533 -32.96 34.30 16.13
CA GLY A 533 -32.84 35.30 15.07
C GLY A 533 -31.55 36.14 15.18
N GLN A 534 -31.13 36.46 16.40
CA GLN A 534 -29.88 37.20 16.64
C GLN A 534 -28.65 36.33 16.37
N ILE A 535 -28.70 35.05 16.75
CA ILE A 535 -27.63 34.07 16.51
C ILE A 535 -27.47 33.81 15.00
N TYR A 536 -28.56 33.62 14.27
CA TYR A 536 -28.57 33.47 12.82
C TYR A 536 -27.93 34.67 12.11
N TRP A 537 -28.30 35.89 12.50
CA TRP A 537 -27.73 37.10 11.91
C TRP A 537 -26.23 37.26 12.22
N ARG A 538 -25.79 36.86 13.42
CA ARG A 538 -24.37 36.85 13.80
C ARG A 538 -23.59 35.80 13.01
N ALA A 539 -24.14 34.60 12.81
CA ALA A 539 -23.53 33.55 12.00
C ALA A 539 -23.31 34.02 10.55
N MET A 540 -24.31 34.65 9.93
CA MET A 540 -24.23 35.21 8.58
C MET A 540 -23.16 36.29 8.43
N LYS A 541 -22.88 37.04 9.51
CA LYS A 541 -21.88 38.11 9.52
C LYS A 541 -20.45 37.59 9.77
N MET A 542 -20.31 36.49 10.50
CA MET A 542 -19.01 35.94 10.93
C MET A 542 -18.48 34.85 9.99
N LEU A 543 -19.35 34.04 9.40
CA LEU A 543 -18.98 32.98 8.45
C LEU A 543 -18.59 33.59 7.10
N GLN A 544 -17.53 33.06 6.48
CA GLN A 544 -17.03 33.52 5.19
C GLN A 544 -17.04 32.38 4.14
N GLY A 545 -17.32 32.71 2.89
CA GLY A 545 -17.24 31.77 1.76
C GLY A 545 -18.24 30.61 1.82
N GLU A 546 -17.80 29.41 1.47
CA GLU A 546 -18.62 28.18 1.39
C GLU A 546 -19.32 27.82 2.72
N ALA A 547 -18.73 28.17 3.86
CA ALA A 547 -19.31 27.90 5.18
C ALA A 547 -20.61 28.68 5.45
N ALA A 548 -20.74 29.89 4.88
CA ALA A 548 -21.96 30.69 4.99
C ALA A 548 -23.10 30.11 4.13
N GLU A 549 -22.78 29.65 2.91
CA GLU A 549 -23.76 29.02 2.02
C GLU A 549 -24.28 27.69 2.61
N LEU A 550 -23.38 26.88 3.16
CA LEU A 550 -23.73 25.63 3.87
C LEU A 550 -24.59 25.90 5.10
N PHE A 551 -24.30 26.95 5.87
CA PHE A 551 -25.11 27.34 7.02
C PHE A 551 -26.54 27.74 6.63
N VAL A 552 -26.69 28.56 5.59
CA VAL A 552 -28.02 28.98 5.08
C VAL A 552 -28.82 27.78 4.58
N ALA A 553 -28.18 26.86 3.85
CA ALA A 553 -28.81 25.64 3.38
C ALA A 553 -29.27 24.75 4.54
N LYS A 554 -28.41 24.54 5.56
CA LYS A 554 -28.73 23.74 6.76
C LYS A 554 -29.86 24.36 7.58
N HIS A 555 -29.86 25.68 7.74
CA HIS A 555 -30.93 26.38 8.45
C HIS A 555 -32.26 26.32 7.70
N ALA A 556 -32.25 26.47 6.37
CA ALA A 556 -33.44 26.32 5.54
C ALA A 556 -34.01 24.88 5.60
N MET A 557 -33.16 23.86 5.59
CA MET A 557 -33.59 22.46 5.78
C MET A 557 -34.19 22.21 7.17
N HIS A 558 -33.63 22.81 8.21
CA HIS A 558 -34.16 22.72 9.58
C HIS A 558 -35.54 23.39 9.71
N GLN A 559 -35.73 24.56 9.10
CA GLN A 559 -37.04 25.24 9.08
C GLN A 559 -38.08 24.49 8.23
N ALA A 560 -37.65 23.77 7.21
CA ALA A 560 -38.50 22.93 6.37
C ALA A 560 -38.85 21.57 7.01
N GLY A 561 -38.32 21.25 8.19
CA GLY A 561 -38.60 19.99 8.91
C GLY A 561 -37.96 18.73 8.30
N HIS A 562 -36.88 18.89 7.52
CA HIS A 562 -36.22 17.80 6.80
C HIS A 562 -34.90 17.31 7.44
N LEU A 563 -34.78 17.41 8.77
CA LEU A 563 -33.71 16.77 9.54
C LEU A 563 -34.26 16.06 10.77
#